data_AF-A0A521T9E7-F1
#
_entry.id   AF-A0A521T9E7-F1
#
_cell.length_a   1.000
_cell.length_b   1.000
_cell.length_c   1.000
_cell.angle_alpha   90.00
_cell.angle_beta   90.00
_cell.angle_gamma   90.00
#
_symmetry.space_group_name_H-M   'P 1'
#
loop_
_entity.id
_entity.type
_entity.pdbx_description
1 polymer ?
#
loop_
_entity_poly.entity_id
_entity_poly.type
_entity_poly.pdbx_seq_one_letter_code
_entity_poly.pdbx_strand_id
1 'polypeptide(L)'
;MSKPGDLEPVRHRARIYRVVTGIAPLQFIRGRRVKDAAFGRAPKPEWLKVRAPGSENYLKIRGLMRDLKLNTVCEEAHCPNIGECWHH
;
A
#
# COMPACT_ATOMS: atom_id res chain seq x y z
N MET A 1 36.69 -1.41 21.67
CA MET A 1 37.47 -0.60 20.71
C MET A 1 36.70 -0.50 19.42
N SER A 2 36.01 0.62 19.21
CA SER A 2 35.31 0.96 17.97
C SER A 2 36.33 1.32 16.88
N LYS A 3 36.14 0.83 15.65
CA LYS A 3 36.78 1.42 14.47
C LYS A 3 35.74 2.22 13.68
N PRO A 4 36.01 3.50 13.36
CA PRO A 4 35.19 4.33 12.49
C PRO A 4 35.68 4.30 11.03
N GLY A 5 34.80 4.62 10.07
CA GLY A 5 35.09 4.76 8.64
C GLY A 5 34.78 3.48 7.86
N ASP A 6 33.89 3.43 6.88
CA ASP A 6 33.35 4.49 6.03
C ASP A 6 31.88 4.21 5.70
N LEU A 7 31.04 5.20 6.00
CA LEU A 7 29.66 5.26 5.52
C LEU A 7 29.72 5.54 4.01
N GLU A 8 29.50 4.52 3.20
CA GLU A 8 29.19 4.71 1.78
C GLU A 8 28.00 5.66 1.65
N PRO A 9 28.13 6.80 0.95
CA PRO A 9 27.00 7.70 0.76
C PRO A 9 25.99 7.01 -0.16
N VAL A 10 24.78 6.77 0.35
CA VAL A 10 23.62 6.36 -0.46
C VAL A 10 23.47 7.38 -1.58
N ARG A 11 23.90 7.02 -2.81
CA ARG A 11 23.77 7.85 -4.00
C ARG A 11 22.29 8.09 -4.30
N HIS A 12 21.70 9.13 -3.71
CA HIS A 12 20.46 9.72 -4.18
C HIS A 12 20.72 10.44 -5.51
N ARG A 13 20.70 9.68 -6.62
CA ARG A 13 20.72 10.26 -7.96
C ARG A 13 19.31 10.69 -8.37
N ALA A 14 18.76 11.68 -7.67
CA ALA A 14 17.56 12.39 -8.10
C ALA A 14 17.96 13.43 -9.17
N ARG A 15 17.86 13.07 -10.45
CA ARG A 15 17.76 14.03 -11.56
C ARG A 15 16.80 13.49 -12.60
N ILE A 16 15.51 13.73 -12.39
CA ILE A 16 14.46 13.48 -13.39
C ILE A 16 13.83 14.81 -13.81
N TYR A 17 14.63 15.80 -14.23
CA TYR A 17 14.09 16.90 -15.03
C TYR A 17 15.12 17.32 -16.09
N ARG A 18 15.00 16.73 -17.28
CA ARG A 18 15.37 17.40 -18.52
C ARG A 18 14.11 17.50 -19.37
N VAL A 19 13.33 18.54 -19.11
CA VAL A 19 12.28 18.97 -20.04
C VAL A 19 12.96 19.83 -21.08
N VAL A 20 13.05 19.37 -22.33
CA VAL A 20 12.89 20.22 -23.52
C VAL A 20 12.80 19.37 -24.80
N THR A 21 11.75 19.68 -25.57
CA THR A 21 11.43 19.29 -26.96
C THR A 21 10.67 17.99 -27.20
N GLY A 22 9.41 18.14 -27.63
CA GLY A 22 8.60 17.08 -28.25
C GLY A 22 7.25 16.83 -27.56
N ILE A 23 6.26 17.69 -27.81
CA ILE A 23 4.85 17.31 -27.63
C ILE A 23 4.55 16.27 -28.70
N ALA A 24 4.67 14.98 -28.38
CA ALA A 24 4.04 13.93 -29.16
C ALA A 24 2.57 13.86 -28.73
N PRO A 25 1.60 13.98 -29.66
CA PRO A 25 0.19 14.01 -29.32
C PRO A 25 -0.22 12.68 -28.69
N LEU A 26 -1.12 12.80 -27.71
CA LEU A 26 -1.87 11.72 -27.06
C LEU A 26 -2.04 10.51 -27.99
N GLN A 27 -1.55 9.35 -27.57
CA GLN A 27 -1.64 8.09 -28.30
C GLN A 27 -3.10 7.75 -28.63
N PHE A 28 -3.57 8.18 -29.81
CA PHE A 28 -4.83 7.77 -30.40
C PHE A 28 -4.60 6.50 -31.23
N ILE A 29 -4.17 5.41 -30.58
CA ILE A 29 -4.08 4.11 -31.24
C ILE A 29 -5.25 3.25 -30.73
N ARG A 30 -6.33 3.22 -31.54
CA ARG A 30 -7.42 2.22 -31.53
C ARG A 30 -8.41 2.20 -30.35
N GLY A 31 -8.81 3.35 -29.82
CA GLY A 31 -10.06 3.45 -29.03
C GLY A 31 -10.13 2.60 -27.75
N ARG A 32 -9.02 2.02 -27.29
CA ARG A 32 -8.95 1.31 -26.02
C ARG A 32 -8.44 2.29 -24.98
N ARG A 33 -9.27 2.63 -23.99
CA ARG A 33 -8.78 3.29 -22.77
C ARG A 33 -7.67 2.42 -22.20
N VAL A 34 -6.43 2.86 -22.37
CA VAL A 34 -5.31 2.37 -21.57
C VAL A 34 -5.62 2.88 -20.17
N LYS A 35 -6.23 2.03 -19.33
CA LYS A 35 -6.39 2.34 -17.91
C LYS A 35 -4.98 2.58 -17.40
N ASP A 36 -4.70 3.80 -16.95
CA ASP A 36 -3.40 4.33 -16.53
C ASP A 36 -2.47 3.27 -15.90
N ALA A 37 -1.75 2.53 -16.74
CA ALA A 37 -0.85 1.46 -16.33
C ALA A 37 0.59 1.97 -16.17
N ALA A 38 0.78 3.28 -16.17
CA ALA A 38 2.11 3.87 -16.00
C ALA A 38 2.54 3.91 -14.52
N PHE A 39 1.59 4.04 -13.57
CA PHE A 39 1.81 3.82 -12.11
C PHE A 39 0.50 3.42 -11.39
N GLY A 40 -0.47 2.86 -12.11
CA GLY A 40 -1.71 2.34 -11.53
C GLY A 40 -1.42 1.12 -10.66
N ARG A 41 -2.03 1.03 -9.47
CA ARG A 41 -1.84 -0.12 -8.58
C ARG A 41 -2.19 -1.40 -9.32
N ALA A 42 -1.18 -2.22 -9.62
CA ALA A 42 -1.41 -3.57 -10.09
C ALA A 42 -2.28 -4.30 -9.04
N PRO A 43 -3.25 -5.11 -9.47
CA PRO A 43 -4.06 -5.89 -8.54
C PRO A 43 -3.15 -6.77 -7.68
N LYS A 44 -3.52 -6.95 -6.40
CA LYS A 44 -2.81 -7.86 -5.51
C LYS A 44 -2.86 -9.29 -6.10
N PRO A 45 -1.77 -10.07 -6.02
CA PRO A 45 -1.79 -11.47 -6.45
C PRO A 45 -2.77 -12.30 -5.60
N GLU A 46 -3.28 -13.41 -6.15
CA GLU A 46 -4.32 -14.21 -5.48
C GLU A 46 -3.90 -14.69 -4.07
N TRP A 47 -2.64 -15.11 -3.89
CA TRP A 47 -2.13 -15.59 -2.60
C TRP A 47 -2.06 -14.52 -1.50
N LEU A 48 -2.14 -13.23 -1.85
CA LEU A 48 -2.11 -12.11 -0.90
C LEU A 48 -3.53 -11.60 -0.55
N LYS A 49 -4.56 -12.15 -1.20
CA LYS A 49 -5.95 -11.78 -0.92
C LYS A 49 -6.48 -12.59 0.26
N VAL A 50 -7.25 -11.92 1.09
CA VAL A 50 -7.89 -12.49 2.28
C VAL A 50 -9.38 -12.19 2.22
N ARG A 51 -10.18 -13.01 2.90
CA ARG A 51 -11.63 -12.76 3.02
C ARG A 51 -11.88 -11.64 4.02
N ALA A 52 -12.89 -10.82 3.74
CA ALA A 52 -13.31 -9.79 4.68
C ALA A 52 -13.80 -10.43 5.99
N PRO A 53 -13.51 -9.81 7.16
CA PRO A 53 -13.99 -10.31 8.44
C PRO A 53 -15.51 -10.19 8.55
N GLY A 54 -16.14 -11.20 9.16
CA GLY A 54 -17.60 -11.22 9.34
C GLY A 54 -18.08 -12.12 10.49
N SER A 55 -17.18 -12.54 11.39
CA SER A 55 -17.54 -13.33 12.57
C SER A 55 -18.23 -12.45 13.61
N GLU A 56 -19.08 -13.05 14.45
CA GLU A 56 -19.75 -12.35 15.56
C GLU A 56 -18.72 -11.75 16.54
N ASN A 57 -17.66 -12.49 16.84
CA ASN A 57 -16.61 -12.02 17.74
C ASN A 57 -15.85 -10.79 17.18
N TYR A 58 -15.58 -10.76 15.88
CA TYR A 58 -15.03 -9.57 15.22
C TYR A 58 -15.92 -8.35 15.43
N LEU A 59 -17.24 -8.49 15.25
CA LEU A 59 -18.19 -7.38 15.46
C LEU A 59 -18.22 -6.91 16.91
N LYS A 60 -18.18 -7.85 17.86
CA LYS A 60 -18.13 -7.56 19.30
C LYS A 60 -16.86 -6.80 19.69
N ILE A 61 -15.69 -7.30 19.29
CA ILE A 61 -14.41 -6.66 19.60
C ILE A 61 -14.32 -5.28 18.94
N ARG A 62 -14.75 -5.16 17.68
CA ARG A 62 -14.80 -3.86 16.98
C ARG A 62 -15.70 -2.85 17.70
N GLY A 63 -16.85 -3.28 18.21
CA GLY A 63 -17.72 -2.45 19.04
C GLY A 63 -17.00 -1.99 20.31
N LEU A 64 -16.43 -2.94 21.05
CA LEU A 64 -15.70 -2.68 22.29
C LEU A 64 -14.56 -1.65 22.11
N MET A 65 -13.75 -1.79 21.07
CA MET A 65 -12.64 -0.85 20.80
C MET A 65 -13.15 0.58 20.58
N ARG A 66 -14.28 0.74 19.88
CA ARG A 66 -14.91 2.05 19.61
C ARG A 66 -15.52 2.66 20.86
N ASP A 67 -16.24 1.86 21.65
CA ASP A 67 -16.88 2.31 22.88
C ASP A 67 -15.84 2.81 23.89
N LEU A 68 -14.70 2.11 23.97
CA LEU A 68 -13.58 2.48 24.83
C LEU A 68 -12.64 3.52 24.21
N LYS A 69 -12.88 3.95 22.96
CA LYS A 69 -12.01 4.89 22.22
C LYS A 69 -10.54 4.43 22.17
N LEU A 70 -10.32 3.14 21.97
CA LEU A 70 -8.99 2.55 21.87
C LEU A 70 -8.55 2.43 20.41
N ASN A 71 -7.26 2.62 20.18
CA ASN A 71 -6.63 2.40 18.88
C ASN A 71 -5.85 1.09 18.91
N THR A 72 -5.89 0.35 17.80
CA THR A 72 -5.12 -0.89 17.64
C THR A 72 -4.35 -0.86 16.33
N VAL A 73 -3.17 -1.48 16.32
CA VAL A 73 -2.41 -1.68 15.08
C VAL A 73 -3.22 -2.45 14.03
N CYS A 74 -4.13 -3.32 14.46
CA CYS A 74 -5.00 -4.09 13.58
C CYS A 74 -5.90 -3.18 12.73
N GLU A 75 -6.50 -2.15 13.33
CA GLU A 75 -7.37 -1.20 12.64
C GLU A 75 -6.56 -0.14 11.86
N GLU A 76 -5.58 0.49 12.50
CA GLU A 76 -4.79 1.58 11.91
C GLU A 76 -3.97 1.13 10.70
N ALA A 77 -3.42 -0.09 10.75
CA ALA A 77 -2.63 -0.63 9.64
C ALA A 77 -3.50 -1.30 8.56
N HIS A 78 -4.83 -1.32 8.71
CA HIS A 78 -5.74 -2.11 7.87
C HIS A 78 -5.26 -3.56 7.71
N CYS A 79 -4.97 -4.21 8.83
CA CYS A 79 -4.27 -5.48 8.85
C CYS A 79 -5.11 -6.58 8.16
N PRO A 80 -4.58 -7.30 7.15
CA PRO A 80 -5.36 -8.29 6.39
C PRO A 80 -5.81 -9.50 7.24
N ASN A 81 -5.21 -9.73 8.39
CA ASN A 81 -5.53 -10.86 9.28
C ASN A 81 -6.49 -10.51 10.42
N ILE A 82 -7.05 -9.29 10.46
CA ILE A 82 -7.88 -8.82 11.60
C ILE A 82 -9.06 -9.75 11.92
N GLY A 83 -9.63 -10.40 10.91
CA GLY A 83 -10.73 -11.36 11.10
C GLY A 83 -10.32 -12.64 11.81
N GLU A 84 -9.10 -13.14 11.56
CA GLU A 84 -8.56 -14.33 12.21
C GLU A 84 -8.10 -13.99 13.64
N CYS A 85 -7.38 -12.87 13.81
CA CYS A 85 -6.89 -12.43 15.11
C CYS A 85 -8.02 -12.20 16.13
N TRP A 86 -9.18 -11.73 15.69
CA TRP A 86 -10.36 -11.47 16.53
C TRP A 86 -11.42 -12.57 16.45
N HIS A 87 -11.07 -13.75 15.95
CA HIS A 87 -12.00 -14.88 15.90
C HIS A 87 -12.07 -15.64 17.23
N HIS A 88 -10.94 -15.80 17.91
CA HIS A 88 -10.78 -16.54 19.16
C HIS A 88 -11.24 -15.73 20.38
#